data_AF-A0A7R9WSG7-F1
#
_entry.id   AF-A0A7R9WSG7-F1
#
_cell.length_a   1.000
_cell.length_b   1.000
_cell.length_c   1.000
_cell.angle_alpha   90.00
_cell.angle_beta   90.00
_cell.angle_gamma   90.00
#
_symmetry.space_group_name_H-M   'P 1'
#
loop_
_entity.id
_entity.type
_entity.pdbx_description
1 polymer ?
#
loop_
_entity_poly.entity_id
_entity_poly.type
_entity_poly.pdbx_seq_one_letter_code
_entity_poly.pdbx_strand_id
1 'polypeptide(L)'
;AEHTPLVSNSFTRPKKRNQQHQSIRHARMGRFSDAWLIDKTMFEYAMGGACACCSFNFLPNGAAGLIQSMSEFETDQQNAEIQALDKLPWPPEMRDQVWVERVRLRQKLKKEMGGFKSFWDKHGEQYGAWLEKQASSSPDRIRKWFQLGRSQVLDYMHEQYDVHGAYQVVLGAVAEQVAHFELTKYPADGRGEAEMAFENTLNFNRMGGYGLKGLVEDGDSVSPDVIKLWMARHKALGGPKLLDRAPKVQSSGDGDDDDDEGGADDAPETLHPAASKSEAGPSFRSDRRIIRLMVARYWANHLQLMFLKEHEEQ
;
A
#
# COMPACT_ATOMS: atom_id res chain seq x y z
N ALA A 1 25.29 75.00 -14.34
CA ALA A 1 25.95 73.85 -14.99
C ALA A 1 26.64 73.06 -13.90
N GLU A 2 25.89 72.15 -13.27
CA GLU A 2 26.34 71.35 -12.13
C GLU A 2 26.63 69.93 -12.62
N HIS A 3 27.85 69.45 -12.33
CA HIS A 3 28.33 68.12 -12.65
C HIS A 3 27.99 67.17 -11.50
N THR A 4 27.13 66.20 -11.76
CA THR A 4 26.86 65.06 -10.86
C THR A 4 27.67 63.84 -11.31
N PRO A 5 28.45 63.17 -10.44
CA PRO A 5 29.08 61.91 -10.79
C PRO A 5 28.15 60.71 -10.56
N LEU A 6 28.20 59.76 -11.49
CA LEU A 6 27.49 58.48 -11.48
C LEU A 6 28.06 57.54 -10.40
N VAL A 7 27.23 57.07 -9.48
CA VAL A 7 27.55 55.97 -8.56
C VAL A 7 27.14 54.65 -9.21
N SER A 8 28.12 53.79 -9.47
CA SER A 8 27.92 52.43 -9.97
C SER A 8 27.50 51.48 -8.84
N ASN A 9 26.24 51.05 -8.81
CA ASN A 9 25.81 49.96 -7.93
C ASN A 9 26.04 48.61 -8.62
N SER A 10 27.01 47.86 -8.12
CA SER A 10 27.23 46.46 -8.50
C SER A 10 26.20 45.56 -7.81
N PHE A 11 25.27 45.03 -8.60
CA PHE A 11 24.33 44.00 -8.15
C PHE A 11 25.09 42.68 -7.97
N THR A 12 25.40 42.31 -6.73
CA THR A 12 25.89 40.95 -6.41
C THR A 12 24.70 40.01 -6.31
N ARG A 13 24.62 39.05 -7.25
CA ARG A 13 23.68 37.93 -7.21
C ARG A 13 23.89 37.12 -5.91
N PRO A 14 22.83 36.75 -5.16
CA PRO A 14 22.99 35.86 -4.02
C PRO A 14 23.39 34.46 -4.50
N LYS A 15 24.47 33.93 -3.89
CA LYS A 15 25.08 32.63 -4.17
C LYS A 15 24.09 31.47 -3.94
N LYS A 16 24.06 30.54 -4.90
CA LYS A 16 23.38 29.23 -4.92
C LYS A 16 23.83 28.26 -3.80
N ARG A 17 23.79 28.66 -2.53
CA ARG A 17 24.29 27.84 -1.42
C ARG A 17 23.23 26.88 -0.84
N ASN A 18 21.94 27.13 -1.07
CA ASN A 18 20.85 26.28 -0.57
C ASN A 18 20.48 25.08 -1.45
N GLN A 19 20.79 25.09 -2.75
CA GLN A 19 20.46 23.96 -3.64
C GLN A 19 21.41 22.76 -3.47
N GLN A 20 22.66 23.00 -3.05
CA GLN A 20 23.65 21.94 -2.88
C GLN A 20 23.40 21.07 -1.64
N HIS A 21 22.92 21.65 -0.53
CA HIS A 21 22.59 20.89 0.68
C HIS A 21 21.34 20.00 0.50
N GLN A 22 20.34 20.45 -0.26
CA GLN A 22 19.18 19.61 -0.60
C GLN A 22 19.57 18.47 -1.56
N SER A 23 20.45 18.74 -2.53
CA SER A 23 20.97 17.73 -3.47
C SER A 23 21.79 16.63 -2.77
N ILE A 24 22.58 16.96 -1.74
CA ILE A 24 23.40 15.98 -1.01
C ILE A 24 22.56 15.11 -0.06
N ARG A 25 21.49 15.63 0.54
CA ARG A 25 20.56 14.81 1.36
C ARG A 25 19.76 13.83 0.50
N HIS A 26 19.29 14.25 -0.67
CA HIS A 26 18.61 13.37 -1.62
C HIS A 26 19.52 12.26 -2.19
N ALA A 27 20.84 12.49 -2.25
CA ALA A 27 21.80 11.49 -2.72
C ALA A 27 22.09 10.37 -1.68
N ARG A 28 21.73 10.56 -0.41
CA ARG A 28 21.93 9.55 0.67
C ARG A 28 20.67 8.78 1.05
N MET A 29 19.48 9.28 0.71
CA MET A 29 18.23 8.57 0.96
C MET A 29 17.91 7.66 -0.22
N GLY A 30 17.82 6.36 0.03
CA GLY A 30 17.39 5.41 -1.00
C GLY A 30 16.04 5.85 -1.57
N ARG A 31 15.97 6.07 -2.89
CA ARG A 31 14.72 6.44 -3.56
C ARG A 31 13.67 5.37 -3.23
N PHE A 32 12.47 5.80 -2.86
CA PHE A 32 11.37 4.93 -2.45
C PHE A 32 11.63 4.09 -1.17
N SER A 33 12.63 4.43 -0.36
CA SER A 33 12.77 3.90 1.01
C SER A 33 11.71 4.45 1.95
N ASP A 34 11.57 3.85 3.14
CA ASP A 34 10.66 4.37 4.18
C ASP A 34 11.08 5.79 4.63
N ALA A 35 12.38 6.10 4.66
CA ALA A 35 12.87 7.46 4.90
C ALA A 35 12.47 8.45 3.79
N TRP A 36 12.56 8.02 2.52
CA TRP A 36 12.06 8.82 1.39
C TRP A 36 10.55 9.07 1.49
N LEU A 37 9.79 8.08 1.97
CA LEU A 37 8.35 8.18 2.13
C LEU A 37 7.99 9.24 3.17
N ILE A 38 8.67 9.23 4.31
CA ILE A 38 8.50 10.25 5.37
C ILE A 38 8.70 11.66 4.81
N ASP A 39 9.80 11.88 4.09
CA ASP A 39 10.16 13.17 3.53
C ASP A 39 9.19 13.61 2.44
N LYS A 40 8.82 12.71 1.52
CA LYS A 40 7.85 12.99 0.46
C LYS A 40 6.48 13.34 1.03
N THR A 41 6.01 12.55 1.98
CA THR A 41 4.72 12.78 2.63
C THR A 41 4.70 14.12 3.35
N MET A 42 5.78 14.49 4.07
CA MET A 42 5.89 15.81 4.69
C MET A 42 5.87 16.94 3.67
N PHE A 43 6.63 16.78 2.59
CA PHE A 43 6.70 17.77 1.53
C PHE A 43 5.33 17.98 0.87
N GLU A 44 4.66 16.90 0.46
CA GLU A 44 3.36 16.96 -0.21
C GLU A 44 2.28 17.50 0.73
N TYR A 45 2.29 17.12 2.01
CA TYR A 45 1.39 17.66 3.02
C TYR A 45 1.58 19.17 3.21
N ALA A 46 2.83 19.63 3.39
CA ALA A 46 3.15 21.05 3.57
C ALA A 46 2.81 21.92 2.35
N MET A 47 2.85 21.33 1.13
CA MET A 47 2.49 22.00 -0.12
C MET A 47 0.98 22.07 -0.37
N GLY A 48 0.15 21.65 0.60
CA GLY A 48 -1.31 21.67 0.46
C GLY A 48 -1.88 20.45 -0.27
N GLY A 49 -1.13 19.34 -0.33
CA GLY A 49 -1.61 18.06 -0.87
C GLY A 49 -2.77 17.44 -0.07
N ALA A 50 -3.09 17.98 1.12
CA ALA A 50 -4.27 17.64 1.91
C ALA A 50 -5.23 18.85 1.94
N CYS A 51 -6.54 18.66 1.69
CA CYS A 51 -7.49 19.74 1.96
C CYS A 51 -7.56 19.99 3.47
N ALA A 52 -7.24 21.22 3.89
CA ALA A 52 -7.44 21.67 5.27
C ALA A 52 -8.92 21.64 5.71
N CYS A 53 -9.85 21.49 4.77
CA CYS A 53 -11.30 21.58 4.97
C CYS A 53 -11.97 20.26 5.39
N CYS A 54 -11.37 19.09 5.12
CA CYS A 54 -12.07 17.80 5.15
C CYS A 54 -11.85 16.96 6.42
N SER A 55 -11.14 17.44 7.45
CA SER A 55 -10.73 16.55 8.56
C SER A 55 -10.71 17.14 9.96
N PHE A 56 -11.44 18.23 10.21
CA PHE A 56 -11.68 18.70 11.59
C PHE A 56 -12.76 17.85 12.28
N ASN A 57 -12.48 16.55 12.46
CA ASN A 57 -13.20 15.73 13.43
C ASN A 57 -12.30 15.59 14.66
N PHE A 58 -12.37 16.58 15.55
CA PHE A 58 -11.72 16.53 16.85
C PHE A 58 -12.38 15.43 17.68
N LEU A 59 -11.72 14.28 17.80
CA LEU A 59 -12.18 13.21 18.68
C LEU A 59 -11.80 13.57 20.12
N PRO A 60 -12.75 13.62 21.07
CA PRO A 60 -12.41 13.77 22.48
C PRO A 60 -11.61 12.52 22.88
N ASN A 61 -10.34 12.69 23.26
CA ASN A 61 -9.31 11.66 23.55
C ASN A 61 -8.35 11.27 22.40
N GLY A 62 -8.41 11.95 21.25
CA GLY A 62 -7.43 11.79 20.16
C GLY A 62 -7.40 10.38 19.53
N ALA A 63 -6.35 10.09 18.76
CA ALA A 63 -6.12 8.79 18.13
C ALA A 63 -6.12 7.63 19.16
N ALA A 64 -5.53 7.84 20.34
CA ALA A 64 -5.42 6.83 21.39
C ALA A 64 -6.77 6.33 21.93
N GLY A 65 -7.75 7.21 22.12
CA GLY A 65 -9.10 6.81 22.56
C GLY A 65 -9.85 5.98 21.50
N LEU A 66 -9.64 6.29 20.21
CA LEU A 66 -10.19 5.48 19.12
C LEU A 66 -9.53 4.10 19.06
N ILE A 67 -8.25 4.00 19.41
CA ILE A 67 -7.52 2.72 19.42
C ILE A 67 -8.01 1.81 20.54
N GLN A 68 -8.13 2.34 21.76
CA GLN A 68 -8.58 1.57 22.93
C GLN A 68 -10.03 1.11 22.80
N SER A 69 -10.88 1.87 22.10
CA SER A 69 -12.27 1.46 21.82
C SER A 69 -12.39 0.39 20.73
N MET A 70 -11.26 -0.01 20.12
CA MET A 70 -11.22 -1.04 19.10
C MET A 70 -10.51 -2.29 19.62
N SER A 71 -11.31 -3.17 20.23
CA SER A 71 -10.92 -4.52 20.69
C SER A 71 -10.62 -5.52 19.55
N GLU A 72 -10.34 -5.04 18.34
CA GLU A 72 -10.38 -5.85 17.10
C GLU A 72 -9.04 -5.99 16.38
N PHE A 73 -7.97 -5.37 16.89
CA PHE A 73 -6.62 -5.62 16.43
C PHE A 73 -5.92 -6.50 17.47
N GLU A 74 -4.97 -7.33 17.01
CA GLU A 74 -4.00 -7.98 17.89
C GLU A 74 -3.28 -6.86 18.68
N THR A 75 -3.45 -6.85 20.00
CA THR A 75 -3.08 -5.75 20.92
C THR A 75 -1.64 -5.30 20.75
N ASP A 76 -0.74 -6.23 20.44
CA ASP A 76 0.68 -5.96 20.24
C ASP A 76 0.98 -5.22 18.93
N GLN A 77 0.24 -5.50 17.86
CA GLN A 77 0.39 -4.77 16.60
C GLN A 77 -0.10 -3.33 16.74
N GLN A 78 -1.17 -3.08 17.50
CA GLN A 78 -1.62 -1.70 17.77
C GLN A 78 -0.53 -0.93 18.49
N ASN A 79 0.04 -1.52 19.54
CA ASN A 79 1.07 -0.89 20.34
C ASN A 79 2.34 -0.61 19.52
N ALA A 80 2.75 -1.54 18.66
CA ALA A 80 3.88 -1.35 17.75
C ALA A 80 3.61 -0.23 16.73
N GLU A 81 2.41 -0.18 16.15
CA GLU A 81 2.02 0.87 15.19
C GLU A 81 1.91 2.25 15.86
N ILE A 82 1.38 2.34 17.09
CA ILE A 82 1.37 3.58 17.90
C ILE A 82 2.80 4.05 18.17
N GLN A 83 3.65 3.16 18.68
CA GLN A 83 5.04 3.49 18.99
C GLN A 83 5.83 3.90 17.75
N ALA A 84 5.49 3.36 16.58
CA ALA A 84 6.08 3.76 15.31
C ALA A 84 5.63 5.19 14.91
N LEU A 85 4.35 5.54 15.10
CA LEU A 85 3.86 6.88 14.80
C LEU A 85 4.56 7.95 15.64
N ASP A 86 4.80 7.70 16.94
CA ASP A 86 5.49 8.65 17.81
C ASP A 86 6.94 8.93 17.37
N LYS A 87 7.54 8.04 16.58
CA LYS A 87 8.87 8.21 15.99
C LYS A 87 8.87 9.02 14.69
N LEU A 88 7.69 9.33 14.11
CA LEU A 88 7.61 10.10 12.87
C LEU A 88 7.83 11.59 13.11
N PRO A 89 8.60 12.28 12.25
CA PRO A 89 8.86 13.73 12.36
C PRO A 89 7.66 14.60 11.94
N TRP A 90 6.48 14.00 11.74
CA TRP A 90 5.27 14.68 11.29
C TRP A 90 4.62 15.47 12.41
N PRO A 91 3.90 16.57 12.13
CA PRO A 91 3.11 17.28 13.13
C PRO A 91 2.10 16.36 13.82
N PRO A 92 1.80 16.54 15.12
CA PRO A 92 0.84 15.70 15.85
C PRO A 92 -0.51 15.58 15.16
N GLU A 93 -1.04 16.67 14.61
CA GLU A 93 -2.32 16.72 13.92
C GLU A 93 -2.34 15.81 12.68
N MET A 94 -1.21 15.78 11.95
CA MET A 94 -1.04 14.92 10.79
C MET A 94 -1.00 13.44 11.21
N ARG A 95 -0.28 13.11 12.29
CA ARG A 95 -0.20 11.74 12.81
C ARG A 95 -1.56 11.23 13.25
N ASP A 96 -2.30 12.05 13.99
CA ASP A 96 -3.64 11.71 14.47
C ASP A 96 -4.61 11.49 13.31
N GLN A 97 -4.59 12.38 12.31
CA GLN A 97 -5.42 12.23 11.12
C GLN A 97 -5.06 10.96 10.33
N VAL A 98 -3.77 10.70 10.08
CA VAL A 98 -3.30 9.48 9.42
C VAL A 98 -3.80 8.25 10.14
N TRP A 99 -3.71 8.26 11.47
CA TRP A 99 -4.09 7.12 12.27
C TRP A 99 -5.60 6.85 12.24
N VAL A 100 -6.41 7.89 12.46
CA VAL A 100 -7.87 7.78 12.47
C VAL A 100 -8.37 7.26 11.12
N GLU A 101 -7.86 7.81 10.02
CA GLU A 101 -8.25 7.38 8.68
C GLU A 101 -7.76 5.96 8.33
N ARG A 102 -6.55 5.59 8.75
CA ARG A 102 -6.03 4.22 8.62
C ARG A 102 -6.96 3.21 9.28
N VAL A 103 -7.40 3.50 10.50
CA VAL A 103 -8.29 2.64 11.28
C VAL A 103 -9.67 2.55 10.62
N ARG A 104 -10.27 3.67 10.24
CA ARG A 104 -11.57 3.71 9.52
C ARG A 104 -11.52 2.92 8.23
N LEU A 105 -10.47 3.08 7.44
CA LEU A 105 -10.29 2.34 6.19
C LEU A 105 -10.27 0.83 6.46
N ARG A 106 -9.47 0.36 7.43
CA ARG A 106 -9.40 -1.08 7.76
C ARG A 106 -10.75 -1.63 8.21
N GLN A 107 -11.52 -0.89 9.00
CA GLN A 107 -12.88 -1.29 9.39
C GLN A 107 -13.80 -1.46 8.18
N LYS A 108 -13.84 -0.47 7.27
CA LYS A 108 -14.65 -0.53 6.05
C LYS A 108 -14.24 -1.73 5.19
N LEU A 109 -12.94 -1.91 4.98
CA LEU A 109 -12.42 -3.03 4.20
C LEU A 109 -12.80 -4.39 4.81
N LYS A 110 -12.73 -4.53 6.13
CA LYS A 110 -13.09 -5.78 6.83
C LYS A 110 -14.58 -6.13 6.67
N LYS A 111 -15.47 -5.15 6.71
CA LYS A 111 -16.92 -5.36 6.52
C LYS A 111 -17.25 -5.96 5.15
N GLU A 112 -16.50 -5.60 4.11
CA GLU A 112 -16.72 -6.09 2.74
C GLU A 112 -16.21 -7.51 2.50
N MET A 113 -15.37 -8.07 3.39
CA MET A 113 -14.80 -9.41 3.22
C MET A 113 -15.88 -10.49 3.08
N GLY A 114 -16.99 -10.34 3.81
CA GLY A 114 -18.13 -11.25 3.72
C GLY A 114 -18.76 -11.28 2.32
N GLY A 115 -18.72 -10.17 1.58
CA GLY A 115 -19.18 -10.09 0.20
C GLY A 115 -18.29 -10.90 -0.75
N PHE A 116 -16.97 -10.72 -0.66
CA PHE A 116 -16.00 -11.52 -1.43
C PHE A 116 -16.14 -13.02 -1.12
N LYS A 117 -16.27 -13.38 0.18
CA LYS A 117 -16.48 -14.76 0.59
C LYS A 117 -17.77 -15.34 -0.01
N SER A 118 -18.88 -14.62 0.12
CA SER A 118 -20.19 -15.07 -0.38
C SER A 118 -20.22 -15.21 -1.89
N PHE A 119 -19.57 -14.31 -2.63
CA PHE A 119 -19.41 -14.44 -4.08
C PHE A 119 -18.69 -15.74 -4.41
N TRP A 120 -17.61 -16.03 -3.69
CA TRP A 120 -16.75 -17.15 -3.97
C TRP A 120 -17.34 -18.51 -3.60
N ASP A 121 -18.03 -18.58 -2.47
CA ASP A 121 -18.77 -19.77 -2.07
C ASP A 121 -19.89 -20.11 -3.08
N LYS A 122 -20.47 -19.11 -3.74
CA LYS A 122 -21.57 -19.29 -4.72
C LYS A 122 -21.10 -19.52 -6.15
N HIS A 123 -20.09 -18.77 -6.60
CA HIS A 123 -19.72 -18.65 -8.01
C HIS A 123 -18.29 -19.11 -8.30
N GLY A 124 -17.55 -19.57 -7.28
CA GLY A 124 -16.22 -20.20 -7.32
C GLY A 124 -15.81 -20.80 -8.66
N GLU A 125 -16.42 -21.94 -8.95
CA GLU A 125 -16.06 -22.78 -10.08
C GLU A 125 -16.47 -22.14 -11.41
N GLN A 126 -17.67 -21.55 -11.47
CA GLN A 126 -18.22 -20.93 -12.69
C GLN A 126 -17.41 -19.71 -13.12
N TYR A 127 -17.03 -18.85 -12.17
CA TYR A 127 -16.23 -17.67 -12.47
C TYR A 127 -14.79 -18.03 -12.86
N GLY A 128 -14.23 -19.12 -12.33
CA GLY A 128 -12.95 -19.65 -12.82
C GLY A 128 -13.03 -20.12 -14.27
N ALA A 129 -14.01 -20.96 -14.59
CA ALA A 129 -14.23 -21.43 -15.97
C ALA A 129 -14.53 -20.26 -16.93
N TRP A 130 -15.31 -19.27 -16.48
CA TRP A 130 -15.58 -18.05 -17.25
C TRP A 130 -14.29 -17.27 -17.53
N LEU A 131 -13.45 -17.04 -16.51
CA LEU A 131 -12.22 -16.27 -16.67
C LEU A 131 -11.23 -16.98 -17.62
N GLU A 132 -11.11 -18.31 -17.53
CA GLU A 132 -10.29 -19.12 -18.44
C GLU A 132 -10.81 -19.08 -19.89
N LYS A 133 -12.13 -19.11 -20.07
CA LYS A 133 -12.75 -18.93 -21.38
C LYS A 133 -12.43 -17.56 -21.97
N GLN A 134 -12.59 -16.49 -21.19
CA GLN A 134 -12.26 -15.12 -21.60
C GLN A 134 -10.77 -14.96 -21.94
N ALA A 135 -9.90 -15.57 -21.13
CA ALA A 135 -8.46 -15.64 -21.35
C ALA A 135 -8.11 -16.28 -22.69
N SER A 136 -8.83 -17.34 -23.08
CA SER A 136 -8.61 -18.04 -24.35
C SER A 136 -9.21 -17.30 -25.55
N SER A 137 -10.36 -16.64 -25.38
CA SER A 137 -11.09 -16.00 -26.48
C SER A 137 -10.65 -14.57 -26.77
N SER A 138 -10.20 -13.81 -25.77
CA SER A 138 -9.85 -12.40 -25.92
C SER A 138 -8.71 -11.97 -24.98
N PRO A 139 -7.47 -12.39 -25.27
CA PRO A 139 -6.26 -12.08 -24.49
C PRO A 139 -6.08 -10.57 -24.22
N ASP A 140 -6.28 -9.73 -25.24
CA ASP A 140 -6.18 -8.28 -25.11
C ASP A 140 -7.25 -7.67 -24.19
N ARG A 141 -8.45 -8.26 -24.16
CA ARG A 141 -9.54 -7.80 -23.28
C ARG A 141 -9.19 -8.10 -21.83
N ILE A 142 -8.69 -9.32 -21.57
CA ILE A 142 -8.22 -9.73 -20.25
C ILE A 142 -7.07 -8.85 -19.76
N ARG A 143 -6.10 -8.56 -20.63
CA ARG A 143 -5.01 -7.63 -20.31
C ARG A 143 -5.53 -6.28 -19.82
N LYS A 144 -6.55 -5.73 -20.49
CA LYS A 144 -7.15 -4.43 -20.13
C LYS A 144 -7.91 -4.48 -18.81
N TRP A 145 -8.56 -5.58 -18.46
CA TRP A 145 -9.26 -5.72 -17.17
C TRP A 145 -8.32 -5.66 -15.96
N PHE A 146 -7.08 -6.08 -16.14
CA PHE A 146 -6.03 -5.98 -15.12
C PHE A 146 -5.19 -4.71 -15.23
N GLN A 147 -5.60 -3.69 -15.99
CA GLN A 147 -4.90 -2.40 -16.02
C GLN A 147 -5.54 -1.41 -15.04
N LEU A 148 -4.71 -0.82 -14.19
CA LEU A 148 -5.16 0.19 -13.22
C LEU A 148 -4.13 1.31 -13.07
N GLY A 149 -4.48 2.53 -13.48
CA GLY A 149 -3.64 3.70 -13.29
C GLY A 149 -3.31 3.96 -11.82
N ARG A 150 -2.11 4.50 -11.55
CA ARG A 150 -1.69 4.79 -10.16
C ARG A 150 -2.64 5.76 -9.45
N SER A 151 -3.08 6.81 -10.15
CA SER A 151 -4.04 7.78 -9.60
C SER A 151 -5.38 7.12 -9.31
N GLN A 152 -5.83 6.22 -10.18
CA GLN A 152 -7.11 5.50 -10.03
C GLN A 152 -7.16 4.66 -8.75
N VAL A 153 -6.03 4.17 -8.22
CA VAL A 153 -6.00 3.52 -6.90
C VAL A 153 -6.43 4.51 -5.81
N LEU A 154 -5.89 5.73 -5.83
CA LEU A 154 -6.22 6.76 -4.85
C LEU A 154 -7.63 7.30 -5.05
N ASP A 155 -8.04 7.49 -6.30
CA ASP A 155 -9.40 7.91 -6.65
C ASP A 155 -10.42 6.87 -6.16
N TYR A 156 -10.13 5.58 -6.36
CA TYR A 156 -10.96 4.49 -5.85
C TYR A 156 -11.03 4.49 -4.31
N MET A 157 -9.91 4.74 -3.62
CA MET A 157 -9.90 4.87 -2.16
C MET A 157 -10.70 6.07 -1.67
N HIS A 158 -10.59 7.19 -2.37
CA HIS A 158 -11.30 8.41 -2.06
C HIS A 158 -12.81 8.23 -2.25
N GLU A 159 -13.24 7.72 -3.40
CA GLU A 159 -14.66 7.56 -3.76
C GLU A 159 -15.36 6.47 -2.94
N GLN A 160 -14.72 5.32 -2.73
CA GLN A 160 -15.38 4.20 -2.06
C GLN A 160 -15.22 4.22 -0.54
N TYR A 161 -14.08 4.72 -0.05
CA TYR A 161 -13.72 4.62 1.36
C TYR A 161 -13.57 5.97 2.06
N ASP A 162 -13.83 7.09 1.37
CA ASP A 162 -13.80 8.44 1.94
C ASP A 162 -12.42 8.77 2.54
N VAL A 163 -11.35 8.31 1.88
CA VAL A 163 -9.97 8.55 2.34
C VAL A 163 -9.50 9.92 1.87
N HIS A 164 -9.19 10.79 2.83
CA HIS A 164 -8.82 12.18 2.58
C HIS A 164 -7.57 12.64 3.34
N GLY A 165 -7.09 13.82 2.94
CA GLY A 165 -6.17 14.63 3.74
C GLY A 165 -4.81 13.97 3.96
N ALA A 166 -4.28 14.01 5.18
CA ALA A 166 -2.92 13.52 5.46
C ALA A 166 -2.74 12.05 5.08
N TYR A 167 -3.76 11.20 5.30
CA TYR A 167 -3.63 9.78 4.99
C TYR A 167 -3.64 9.51 3.48
N GLN A 168 -4.40 10.27 2.71
CA GLN A 168 -4.36 10.19 1.25
C GLN A 168 -2.96 10.53 0.71
N VAL A 169 -2.27 11.51 1.31
CA VAL A 169 -0.88 11.85 0.97
C VAL A 169 0.08 10.70 1.30
N VAL A 170 -0.06 10.09 2.49
CA VAL A 170 0.71 8.88 2.86
C VAL A 170 0.50 7.79 1.83
N LEU A 171 -0.76 7.43 1.54
CA LEU A 171 -1.10 6.36 0.62
C LEU A 171 -0.66 6.66 -0.82
N GLY A 172 -0.63 7.92 -1.23
CA GLY A 172 -0.07 8.34 -2.51
C GLY A 172 1.44 8.07 -2.61
N ALA A 173 2.19 8.41 -1.57
CA ALA A 173 3.61 8.09 -1.49
C ALA A 173 3.86 6.57 -1.42
N VAL A 174 3.06 5.83 -0.66
CA VAL A 174 3.10 4.36 -0.58
C VAL A 174 2.77 3.73 -1.93
N ALA A 175 1.76 4.22 -2.65
CA ALA A 175 1.43 3.73 -3.97
C ALA A 175 2.59 3.94 -4.95
N GLU A 176 3.28 5.07 -4.87
CA GLU A 176 4.51 5.28 -5.63
C GLU A 176 5.63 4.31 -5.23
N GLN A 177 5.77 4.00 -3.93
CA GLN A 177 6.72 3.00 -3.44
C GLN A 177 6.40 1.59 -3.98
N VAL A 178 5.13 1.16 -3.92
CA VAL A 178 4.67 -0.15 -4.42
C VAL A 178 4.88 -0.27 -5.93
N ALA A 179 4.57 0.79 -6.69
CA ALA A 179 4.82 0.85 -8.13
C ALA A 179 6.29 0.67 -8.53
N HIS A 180 7.23 0.89 -7.60
CA HIS A 180 8.66 0.73 -7.85
C HIS A 180 9.28 -0.36 -6.95
N PHE A 181 8.52 -1.42 -6.66
CA PHE A 181 9.02 -2.54 -5.85
C PHE A 181 10.30 -3.16 -6.43
N GLU A 182 10.38 -3.35 -7.76
CA GLU A 182 11.57 -3.93 -8.41
C GLU A 182 12.86 -3.15 -8.12
N LEU A 183 12.75 -1.83 -7.87
CA LEU A 183 13.88 -0.96 -7.51
C LEU A 183 14.18 -0.95 -6.01
N THR A 184 13.16 -1.08 -5.18
CA THR A 184 13.29 -0.94 -3.71
C THR A 184 13.62 -2.24 -3.02
N LYS A 185 13.02 -3.34 -3.49
CA LYS A 185 13.05 -4.65 -2.82
C LYS A 185 12.84 -4.51 -1.32
N TYR A 186 11.86 -3.68 -0.92
CA TYR A 186 11.64 -3.34 0.48
C TYR A 186 11.50 -4.62 1.33
N PRO A 187 11.88 -4.59 2.63
CA PRO A 187 11.91 -5.76 3.48
C PRO A 187 10.56 -6.48 3.52
N ALA A 188 10.59 -7.80 3.69
CA ALA A 188 9.40 -8.61 3.84
C ALA A 188 8.47 -8.03 4.92
N ASP A 189 7.20 -7.86 4.57
CA ASP A 189 6.16 -7.25 5.39
C ASP A 189 5.16 -8.27 5.96
N GLY A 190 5.62 -9.52 6.14
CA GLY A 190 4.85 -10.59 6.80
C GLY A 190 3.67 -11.10 5.97
N ARG A 191 3.74 -10.99 4.65
CA ARG A 191 2.69 -11.40 3.69
C ARG A 191 2.41 -12.90 3.75
N GLY A 192 1.13 -13.27 3.71
CA GLY A 192 0.73 -14.64 3.38
C GLY A 192 1.10 -15.02 1.94
N GLU A 193 1.06 -16.32 1.65
CA GLU A 193 1.49 -16.90 0.37
C GLU A 193 0.77 -16.27 -0.84
N ALA A 194 -0.56 -16.13 -0.77
CA ALA A 194 -1.36 -15.57 -1.86
C ALA A 194 -1.04 -14.08 -2.13
N GLU A 195 -0.71 -13.29 -1.10
CA GLU A 195 -0.28 -11.91 -1.29
C GLU A 195 1.13 -11.83 -1.87
N MET A 196 2.04 -12.70 -1.45
CA MET A 196 3.41 -12.76 -1.96
C MET A 196 3.43 -13.18 -3.44
N ALA A 197 2.67 -14.22 -3.79
CA ALA A 197 2.46 -14.64 -5.17
C ALA A 197 1.92 -13.51 -6.05
N PHE A 198 0.93 -12.77 -5.54
CA PHE A 198 0.37 -11.61 -6.23
C PHE A 198 1.37 -10.48 -6.41
N GLU A 199 2.16 -10.15 -5.38
CA GLU A 199 3.19 -9.11 -5.50
C GLU A 199 4.25 -9.47 -6.54
N ASN A 200 4.66 -10.74 -6.60
CA ASN A 200 5.65 -11.20 -7.56
C ASN A 200 5.15 -11.13 -9.02
N THR A 201 3.84 -11.19 -9.23
CA THR A 201 3.21 -11.00 -10.54
C THR A 201 2.77 -9.55 -10.77
N LEU A 202 2.73 -8.69 -9.76
CA LEU A 202 2.35 -7.29 -9.91
C LEU A 202 3.48 -6.50 -10.59
N ASN A 203 3.16 -5.83 -11.70
CA ASN A 203 4.07 -4.86 -12.33
C ASN A 203 3.46 -3.47 -12.37
N PHE A 204 4.30 -2.50 -12.71
CA PHE A 204 3.89 -1.14 -12.97
C PHE A 204 4.57 -0.60 -14.22
N ASN A 205 3.76 -0.06 -15.15
CA ASN A 205 4.23 0.68 -16.30
C ASN A 205 3.75 2.13 -16.18
N ARG A 206 4.66 3.11 -16.34
CA ARG A 206 4.32 4.53 -16.29
C ARG A 206 3.21 4.93 -17.26
N MET A 207 3.09 4.27 -18.42
CA MET A 207 2.06 4.54 -19.42
C MET A 207 0.76 3.75 -19.20
N GLY A 208 0.83 2.59 -18.52
CA GLY A 208 -0.28 1.64 -18.41
C GLY A 208 -0.83 1.41 -16.99
N GLY A 209 -0.15 1.93 -15.97
CA GLY A 209 -0.49 1.69 -14.57
C GLY A 209 0.00 0.34 -14.06
N TYR A 210 -0.64 -0.14 -13.00
CA TYR A 210 -0.51 -1.49 -12.46
C TYR A 210 -1.05 -2.52 -13.43
N GLY A 211 -0.42 -3.69 -13.44
CA GLY A 211 -0.90 -4.86 -14.17
C GLY A 211 -0.28 -6.16 -13.66
N LEU A 212 -0.60 -7.25 -14.35
CA LEU A 212 -0.02 -8.57 -14.07
C LEU A 212 1.09 -8.86 -15.10
N LYS A 213 2.31 -9.01 -14.60
CA LYS A 213 3.50 -9.44 -15.34
C LYS A 213 3.30 -10.87 -15.85
N GLY A 214 3.66 -11.09 -17.12
CA GLY A 214 3.53 -12.40 -17.75
C GLY A 214 2.08 -12.84 -17.97
N LEU A 215 1.08 -11.96 -17.78
CA LEU A 215 -0.31 -12.31 -18.02
C LEU A 215 -0.56 -12.69 -19.48
N VAL A 216 0.05 -11.98 -20.42
CA VAL A 216 0.04 -12.34 -21.84
C VAL A 216 1.48 -12.55 -22.29
N GLU A 217 1.77 -13.74 -22.81
CA GLU A 217 3.09 -14.14 -23.29
C GLU A 217 3.29 -13.73 -24.76
N ASP A 218 4.53 -13.76 -25.24
CA ASP A 218 4.88 -13.47 -26.63
C ASP A 218 4.20 -14.48 -27.55
N GLY A 219 3.08 -14.08 -28.17
CA GLY A 219 2.18 -14.96 -28.93
C GLY A 219 0.69 -14.78 -28.64
N ASP A 220 0.31 -13.72 -27.92
CA ASP A 220 -1.08 -13.37 -27.59
C ASP A 220 -1.83 -14.46 -26.80
N SER A 221 -1.11 -15.33 -26.09
CA SER A 221 -1.74 -16.32 -25.20
C SER A 221 -1.69 -15.85 -23.74
N VAL A 222 -2.78 -16.09 -23.00
CA VAL A 222 -2.85 -15.73 -21.57
C VAL A 222 -2.22 -16.85 -20.75
N SER A 223 -1.31 -16.51 -19.85
CA SER A 223 -0.62 -17.49 -18.99
C SER A 223 -1.59 -18.09 -17.96
N PRO A 224 -1.86 -19.42 -18.00
CA PRO A 224 -2.77 -20.07 -17.06
C PRO A 224 -2.30 -19.97 -15.61
N ASP A 225 -0.99 -19.94 -15.39
CA ASP A 225 -0.41 -19.88 -14.05
C ASP A 225 -0.64 -18.50 -13.42
N VAL A 226 -0.52 -17.41 -14.18
CA VAL A 226 -0.84 -16.06 -13.70
C VAL A 226 -2.33 -15.95 -13.34
N ILE A 227 -3.22 -16.56 -14.14
CA ILE A 227 -4.65 -16.63 -13.82
C ILE A 227 -4.88 -17.41 -12.52
N LYS A 228 -4.27 -18.58 -12.34
CA LYS A 228 -4.38 -19.35 -11.08
C LYS A 228 -3.90 -18.56 -9.86
N LEU A 229 -2.76 -17.87 -9.97
CA LEU A 229 -2.22 -17.02 -8.90
C LEU A 229 -3.19 -15.88 -8.57
N TRP A 230 -3.77 -15.25 -9.59
CA TRP A 230 -4.82 -14.25 -9.41
C TRP A 230 -6.05 -14.82 -8.70
N MET A 231 -6.52 -15.99 -9.11
CA MET A 231 -7.70 -16.65 -8.52
C MET A 231 -7.48 -16.99 -7.04
N ALA A 232 -6.28 -17.46 -6.69
CA ALA A 232 -5.88 -17.66 -5.30
C ALA A 232 -5.88 -16.33 -4.52
N ARG A 233 -5.38 -15.24 -5.13
CA ARG A 233 -5.41 -13.91 -4.50
C ARG A 233 -6.82 -13.39 -4.30
N HIS A 234 -7.69 -13.49 -5.31
CA HIS A 234 -9.10 -13.11 -5.23
C HIS A 234 -9.79 -13.91 -4.12
N LYS A 235 -9.51 -15.22 -4.03
CA LYS A 235 -10.02 -16.07 -2.93
C LYS A 235 -9.63 -15.55 -1.56
N ALA A 236 -8.38 -15.17 -1.39
CA ALA A 236 -7.88 -14.65 -0.13
C ALA A 236 -8.55 -13.33 0.30
N LEU A 237 -9.18 -12.56 -0.61
CA LEU A 237 -9.90 -11.32 -0.25
C LEU A 237 -11.11 -11.58 0.68
N GLY A 238 -11.72 -12.76 0.57
CA GLY A 238 -12.79 -13.24 1.46
C GLY A 238 -12.31 -14.15 2.60
N GLY A 239 -11.00 -14.21 2.84
CA GLY A 239 -10.40 -15.08 3.86
C GLY A 239 -10.72 -14.68 5.32
N PRO A 240 -10.16 -15.38 6.32
CA PRO A 240 -10.44 -15.11 7.73
C PRO A 240 -9.81 -13.82 8.26
N LYS A 241 -8.71 -13.36 7.64
CA LYS A 241 -7.99 -12.14 8.03
C LYS A 241 -7.89 -11.17 6.84
N LEU A 242 -8.04 -9.88 7.11
CA LEU A 242 -7.94 -8.83 6.08
C LEU A 242 -6.56 -8.80 5.41
N LEU A 243 -5.52 -8.99 6.21
CA LEU A 243 -4.11 -8.98 5.81
C LEU A 243 -3.45 -10.26 6.31
N ASP A 244 -3.75 -11.37 5.65
CA ASP A 244 -3.24 -12.70 6.01
C ASP A 244 -1.71 -12.78 6.07
N ARG A 245 -1.16 -13.52 7.03
CA ARG A 245 0.28 -13.54 7.34
C ARG A 245 0.88 -14.91 7.07
N ALA A 246 2.16 -14.93 6.68
CA ALA A 246 2.90 -16.20 6.63
C ALA A 246 2.93 -16.84 8.03
N PRO A 247 2.80 -18.17 8.14
CA PRO A 247 2.94 -18.87 9.40
C PRO A 247 4.33 -18.59 10.00
N LYS A 248 4.39 -18.41 11.32
CA LYS A 248 5.68 -18.32 12.03
C LYS A 248 6.38 -19.66 11.88
N VAL A 249 7.56 -19.67 11.26
CA VAL A 249 8.39 -20.88 11.22
C VAL A 249 8.93 -21.09 12.63
N GLN A 250 8.26 -21.96 13.41
CA GLN A 250 8.82 -22.48 14.64
C GLN A 250 10.04 -23.32 14.25
N SER A 251 11.24 -22.80 14.52
CA SER A 251 12.43 -23.64 14.55
C SER A 251 12.19 -24.70 15.62
N SER A 252 12.22 -25.98 15.24
CA SER A 252 12.08 -27.12 16.14
C SER A 252 13.16 -27.08 17.22
N GLY A 253 12.85 -26.45 18.35
CA GLY A 253 13.54 -26.55 19.61
C GLY A 253 12.58 -27.20 20.59
N ASP A 254 12.90 -28.43 20.96
CA ASP A 254 12.23 -29.27 21.93
C ASP A 254 12.00 -28.51 23.26
N GLY A 255 10.76 -28.52 23.76
CA GLY A 255 10.39 -27.89 25.02
C GLY A 255 8.89 -27.63 25.12
N ASP A 256 8.17 -28.57 25.74
CA ASP A 256 6.84 -28.38 26.33
C ASP A 256 6.74 -27.02 27.04
N ASP A 257 5.78 -26.20 26.65
CA ASP A 257 4.90 -25.53 27.63
C ASP A 257 3.65 -24.99 26.92
N ASP A 258 2.52 -25.30 27.56
CA ASP A 258 1.15 -24.99 27.19
C ASP A 258 0.87 -23.48 27.05
N ASP A 259 -0.07 -23.16 26.14
CA ASP A 259 -0.93 -21.97 26.13
C ASP A 259 -0.29 -20.63 26.57
N ASP A 260 0.36 -19.94 25.64
CA ASP A 260 0.46 -18.47 25.70
C ASP A 260 0.20 -17.84 24.33
N GLU A 261 -1.04 -17.36 24.14
CA GLU A 261 -1.43 -16.42 23.08
C GLU A 261 -0.72 -15.07 23.32
N GLY A 262 0.59 -15.03 23.11
CA GLY A 262 1.44 -13.87 23.43
C GLY A 262 2.75 -13.87 22.63
N GLY A 263 2.65 -14.05 21.31
CA GLY A 263 3.82 -14.23 20.46
C GLY A 263 4.49 -12.92 20.04
N ALA A 264 5.38 -12.40 20.88
CA ALA A 264 6.31 -11.30 20.61
C ALA A 264 7.06 -11.42 19.26
N ASP A 265 7.40 -10.25 18.72
CA ASP A 265 8.28 -10.01 17.58
C ASP A 265 9.71 -10.45 17.90
N ASP A 266 10.12 -11.58 17.34
CA ASP A 266 11.49 -11.79 16.86
C ASP A 266 11.44 -12.82 15.74
N ALA A 267 11.40 -12.34 14.50
CA ALA A 267 11.74 -13.20 13.37
C ALA A 267 13.25 -13.49 13.45
N PRO A 268 13.70 -14.76 13.47
CA PRO A 268 15.12 -15.04 13.44
C PRO A 268 15.69 -14.53 12.11
N GLU A 269 16.70 -13.68 12.24
CA GLU A 269 17.51 -13.09 11.18
C GLU A 269 18.37 -14.16 10.47
N THR A 270 17.75 -15.14 9.82
CA THR A 270 18.42 -16.12 8.96
C THR A 270 17.40 -16.57 7.91
N LEU A 271 17.42 -16.08 6.67
CA LEU A 271 18.34 -16.52 5.63
C LEU A 271 18.37 -15.46 4.51
N HIS A 272 19.40 -14.62 4.49
CA HIS A 272 20.12 -14.06 3.32
C HIS A 272 21.08 -12.96 3.83
N PRO A 273 22.39 -13.03 3.54
CA PRO A 273 23.34 -12.07 4.09
C PRO A 273 23.26 -10.74 3.32
N ALA A 274 23.38 -9.64 4.06
CA ALA A 274 23.40 -8.23 3.61
C ALA A 274 22.04 -7.51 3.50
N ALA A 275 21.21 -7.57 4.54
CA ALA A 275 20.40 -6.42 4.90
C ALA A 275 21.08 -5.73 6.09
N SER A 276 21.68 -4.56 5.85
CA SER A 276 22.14 -3.66 6.92
C SER A 276 21.08 -3.57 8.01
N LYS A 277 21.47 -3.73 9.29
CA LYS A 277 20.70 -3.37 10.49
C LYS A 277 19.65 -2.33 10.11
N SER A 278 18.39 -2.74 10.00
CA SER A 278 17.34 -1.79 9.68
C SER A 278 17.36 -0.75 10.79
N GLU A 279 17.68 0.50 10.44
CA GLU A 279 17.48 1.62 11.35
C GLU A 279 16.08 1.47 11.94
N ALA A 280 15.96 1.53 13.27
CA ALA A 280 14.74 1.34 14.05
C ALA A 280 13.72 2.49 13.84
N GLY A 281 13.52 2.88 12.58
CA GLY A 281 12.62 3.90 12.13
C GLY A 281 11.21 3.36 11.88
N PRO A 282 10.23 4.27 11.75
CA PRO A 282 8.86 3.91 11.46
C PRO A 282 8.74 3.14 10.13
N SER A 283 7.97 2.07 10.13
CA SER A 283 7.78 1.20 8.96
C SER A 283 6.42 1.41 8.31
N PHE A 284 6.39 1.43 6.98
CA PHE A 284 5.15 1.55 6.18
C PHE A 284 4.63 0.20 5.67
N ARG A 285 5.04 -0.90 6.34
CA ARG A 285 4.68 -2.28 5.98
C ARG A 285 3.17 -2.45 5.80
N SER A 286 2.36 -2.04 6.78
CA SER A 286 0.90 -2.20 6.68
C SER A 286 0.31 -1.42 5.51
N ASP A 287 0.79 -0.20 5.27
CA ASP A 287 0.20 0.68 4.26
C ASP A 287 0.53 0.15 2.85
N ARG A 288 1.73 -0.43 2.64
CA ARG A 288 2.07 -1.14 1.40
C ARG A 288 1.11 -2.30 1.12
N ARG A 289 0.82 -3.09 2.14
CA ARG A 289 -0.14 -4.20 2.06
C ARG A 289 -1.55 -3.70 1.74
N ILE A 290 -1.96 -2.56 2.31
CA ILE A 290 -3.23 -1.90 1.98
C ILE A 290 -3.26 -1.50 0.51
N ILE A 291 -2.22 -0.87 -0.05
CA ILE A 291 -2.21 -0.52 -1.48
C ILE A 291 -2.35 -1.75 -2.38
N ARG A 292 -1.60 -2.84 -2.11
CA ARG A 292 -1.74 -4.07 -2.90
C ARG A 292 -3.13 -4.70 -2.74
N LEU A 293 -3.71 -4.63 -1.55
CA LEU A 293 -5.10 -5.04 -1.30
C LEU A 293 -6.08 -4.19 -2.13
N MET A 294 -5.89 -2.88 -2.20
CA MET A 294 -6.76 -1.98 -2.99
C MET A 294 -6.70 -2.28 -4.48
N VAL A 295 -5.50 -2.52 -5.02
CA VAL A 295 -5.34 -2.95 -6.42
C VAL A 295 -6.09 -4.26 -6.68
N ALA A 296 -5.89 -5.25 -5.81
CA ALA A 296 -6.58 -6.54 -5.95
C ALA A 296 -8.11 -6.41 -5.81
N ARG A 297 -8.61 -5.61 -4.87
CA ARG A 297 -10.06 -5.39 -4.69
C ARG A 297 -10.68 -4.67 -5.88
N TYR A 298 -10.01 -3.69 -6.44
CA TYR A 298 -10.49 -2.99 -7.63
C TYR A 298 -10.73 -3.98 -8.78
N TRP A 299 -9.73 -4.80 -9.10
CA TRP A 299 -9.85 -5.82 -10.14
C TRP A 299 -10.91 -6.86 -9.80
N ALA A 300 -10.93 -7.35 -8.56
CA ALA A 300 -11.90 -8.34 -8.11
C ALA A 300 -13.35 -7.84 -8.22
N ASN A 301 -13.63 -6.60 -7.82
CA ASN A 301 -14.95 -6.00 -7.93
C ASN A 301 -15.36 -5.82 -9.40
N HIS A 302 -14.45 -5.31 -10.23
CA HIS A 302 -14.71 -5.14 -11.65
C HIS A 302 -15.02 -6.47 -12.35
N LEU A 303 -14.22 -7.50 -12.10
CA LEU A 303 -14.40 -8.83 -12.69
C LEU A 303 -15.67 -9.53 -12.19
N GLN A 304 -16.00 -9.42 -10.89
CA GLN A 304 -17.25 -9.93 -10.34
C GLN A 304 -18.47 -9.30 -11.01
N LEU A 305 -18.48 -7.97 -11.17
CA LEU A 305 -19.57 -7.27 -11.83
C LEU A 305 -19.75 -7.71 -13.29
N MET A 306 -18.66 -7.87 -14.03
CA MET A 306 -18.72 -8.36 -15.42
C MET A 306 -19.24 -9.80 -15.49
N PHE A 307 -18.75 -10.68 -14.62
CA PHE A 307 -19.20 -12.07 -14.57
C PHE A 307 -20.70 -12.17 -14.25
N LEU A 308 -21.17 -11.46 -13.22
CA LEU A 308 -22.57 -11.47 -12.81
C LEU A 308 -23.47 -10.93 -13.92
N LYS A 309 -23.07 -9.82 -14.56
CA LYS A 309 -23.82 -9.27 -15.68
C LYS A 309 -23.96 -10.26 -16.83
N GLU A 310 -22.88 -10.94 -17.22
CA GLU A 310 -22.92 -11.93 -18.31
C GLU A 310 -23.69 -13.22 -17.94
N HIS A 311 -23.83 -13.54 -16.64
CA HIS A 311 -24.58 -14.72 -16.16
C HIS A 311 -26.06 -14.42 -15.87
N GLU A 312 -26.42 -13.18 -15.52
CA GLU A 312 -27.82 -12.75 -15.38
C GLU A 312 -28.51 -12.56 -16.74
N GLU A 313 -27.72 -12.33 -17.81
CA GLU A 313 -28.20 -12.16 -19.19
C GLU A 313 -28.37 -13.50 -19.96
N GLN A 314 -28.05 -14.66 -19.34
CA GLN A 314 -28.16 -16.02 -19.91
C GLN A 314 -29.32 -16.80 -19.31
#